data_AF-A0A7J0EJT3-F1
#
_entry.id   AF-A0A7J0EJT3-F1
#
_cell.length_a   1.000
_cell.length_b   1.000
_cell.length_c   1.000
_cell.angle_alpha   90.00
_cell.angle_beta   90.00
_cell.angle_gamma   90.00
#
_symmetry.space_group_name_H-M   'P 1'
#
loop_
_entity.id
_entity.type
_entity.pdbx_description
1 polymer ?
#
loop_
_entity_poly.entity_id
_entity_poly.type
_entity_poly.pdbx_seq_one_letter_code
_entity_poly.pdbx_strand_id
1 'polypeptide(L)'
;MAASLQAAVTLMQPAKLGGGIPSRTTVQLRPIVCKASSVDQGSARLTCSLQADFKDLAQKCANAAKVAGFALATSALVVSKKFAFKPGKYNMKKFCLEPTSFTVKAEGVNKNAPPEFQNTKLMTRLTYTLDEIEGPFEVSPDGAVKFEEKDGIDYAAVTVQLPGGERVPFLFTIKQLVASGKPESFGGEFLVPSYRGSSFLDPKGRGGSTGYDNAVALPAGGRGDEEELVKENIKNTASSTGKITLSVTKSKPESGEVIGVFESIQPSDTDLGAKVPKDVKIQGIWYAQLE
;
A
#
# COMPACT_ATOMS: atom_id res chain seq x y z
N MET A 1 -19.24 54.26 46.21
CA MET A 1 -18.70 53.48 45.07
C MET A 1 -19.52 52.21 44.96
N ALA A 2 -19.96 51.82 43.76
CA ALA A 2 -20.90 50.72 43.49
C ALA A 2 -20.42 49.36 44.08
N ALA A 3 -21.22 48.45 44.65
CA ALA A 3 -22.49 47.82 44.20
C ALA A 3 -22.29 46.90 42.96
N SER A 4 -22.92 45.72 42.79
CA SER A 4 -23.69 44.78 43.64
C SER A 4 -23.92 43.48 42.81
N LEU A 5 -24.34 42.29 43.28
CA LEU A 5 -24.73 41.73 44.60
C LEU A 5 -24.35 40.21 44.65
N GLN A 6 -24.97 39.37 45.50
CA GLN A 6 -24.87 37.90 45.51
C GLN A 6 -26.25 37.21 45.35
N ALA A 7 -26.23 35.91 45.10
CA ALA A 7 -27.40 35.05 44.86
C ALA A 7 -28.27 34.77 46.10
N ALA A 8 -29.51 34.31 45.88
CA ALA A 8 -30.34 33.69 46.92
C ALA A 8 -31.23 32.57 46.34
N VAL A 9 -31.47 31.55 47.17
CA VAL A 9 -32.26 30.33 46.90
C VAL A 9 -33.61 30.41 47.61
N THR A 10 -34.69 29.90 47.01
CA THR A 10 -35.94 29.58 47.76
C THR A 10 -36.60 28.29 47.26
N LEU A 11 -37.35 27.64 48.16
CA LEU A 11 -37.78 26.24 48.10
C LEU A 11 -39.32 26.08 47.97
N MET A 12 -39.77 24.94 47.41
CA MET A 12 -41.03 24.18 47.66
C MET A 12 -42.46 24.72 47.30
N GLN A 13 -43.09 24.03 46.32
CA GLN A 13 -44.33 23.16 46.40
C GLN A 13 -45.68 23.69 46.98
N PRO A 14 -46.84 23.00 46.76
CA PRO A 14 -47.40 22.37 45.53
C PRO A 14 -48.95 22.54 45.34
N ALA A 15 -49.55 22.11 44.21
CA ALA A 15 -51.02 21.91 44.07
C ALA A 15 -51.42 20.82 43.04
N LYS A 16 -52.61 20.20 43.23
CA LYS A 16 -53.23 19.10 42.43
C LYS A 16 -54.35 19.65 41.51
N LEU A 17 -55.02 18.95 40.56
CA LEU A 17 -55.17 17.54 40.09
C LEU A 17 -55.05 17.53 38.53
N GLY A 18 -55.15 16.44 37.73
CA GLY A 18 -55.25 14.97 37.91
C GLY A 18 -55.87 14.28 36.67
N GLY A 19 -55.75 12.94 36.55
CA GLY A 19 -56.57 12.10 35.65
C GLY A 19 -55.88 11.44 34.42
N GLY A 20 -55.96 10.10 34.33
CA GLY A 20 -55.94 9.35 33.05
C GLY A 20 -54.65 8.61 32.64
N ILE A 21 -54.71 7.26 32.65
CA ILE A 21 -53.81 6.30 32.00
C ILE A 21 -54.75 5.32 31.26
N PRO A 22 -54.57 4.97 29.95
CA PRO A 22 -53.66 3.87 29.61
C PRO A 22 -53.02 3.81 28.19
N SER A 23 -52.10 2.82 28.08
CA SER A 23 -51.77 1.98 26.91
C SER A 23 -51.07 2.58 25.67
N ARG A 24 -49.73 2.43 25.66
CA ARG A 24 -48.95 1.56 24.73
C ARG A 24 -49.47 1.40 23.29
N THR A 25 -48.81 2.06 22.32
CA THR A 25 -48.90 1.74 20.88
C THR A 25 -47.52 1.64 20.24
N THR A 26 -47.32 0.61 19.42
CA THR A 26 -46.08 0.26 18.72
C THR A 26 -45.81 1.18 17.52
N VAL A 27 -44.61 1.72 17.37
CA VAL A 27 -44.20 2.45 16.15
C VAL A 27 -43.58 1.47 15.15
N GLN A 28 -44.27 1.24 14.03
CA GLN A 28 -43.81 0.40 12.93
C GLN A 28 -43.30 1.29 11.78
N LEU A 29 -42.03 1.16 11.41
CA LEU A 29 -41.46 1.82 10.23
C LEU A 29 -41.92 1.09 8.95
N ARG A 30 -42.45 1.86 7.99
CA ARG A 30 -42.71 1.39 6.61
C ARG A 30 -41.81 2.14 5.62
N PRO A 31 -41.29 1.47 4.57
CA PRO A 31 -40.38 2.09 3.61
C PRO A 31 -41.13 3.00 2.61
N ILE A 32 -40.48 4.08 2.19
CA ILE A 32 -40.96 4.96 1.11
C ILE A 32 -40.51 4.38 -0.23
N VAL A 33 -41.46 4.27 -1.17
CA VAL A 33 -41.20 3.88 -2.56
C VAL A 33 -41.22 5.13 -3.42
N CYS A 34 -40.13 5.39 -4.15
CA CYS A 34 -40.10 6.37 -5.23
C CYS A 34 -39.98 5.64 -6.58
N LYS A 35 -40.86 5.97 -7.53
CA LYS A 35 -40.95 5.35 -8.85
C LYS A 35 -40.24 6.24 -9.89
N ALA A 36 -39.66 5.62 -10.91
CA ALA A 36 -38.75 6.28 -11.85
C ALA A 36 -39.44 7.20 -12.89
N SER A 37 -38.67 8.20 -13.34
CA SER A 37 -38.78 8.86 -14.64
C SER A 37 -37.37 9.09 -15.18
N SER A 38 -37.18 8.93 -16.49
CA SER A 38 -35.90 8.90 -17.21
C SER A 38 -35.49 10.23 -17.83
N VAL A 39 -34.19 10.48 -18.03
CA VAL A 39 -33.52 10.83 -19.33
C VAL A 39 -32.10 11.45 -19.13
N ASP A 40 -31.16 10.93 -19.91
CA ASP A 40 -29.84 11.39 -20.40
C ASP A 40 -28.63 11.86 -19.56
N GLN A 41 -27.51 11.22 -19.95
CA GLN A 41 -26.14 11.70 -20.19
C GLN A 41 -25.24 12.24 -19.07
N GLY A 42 -24.10 11.56 -18.90
CA GLY A 42 -22.83 12.24 -18.62
C GLY A 42 -21.89 11.55 -17.62
N SER A 43 -20.82 10.92 -18.11
CA SER A 43 -19.60 10.55 -17.36
C SER A 43 -19.73 9.52 -16.23
N ALA A 44 -19.63 8.24 -16.59
CA ALA A 44 -19.46 7.15 -15.63
C ALA A 44 -17.98 7.01 -15.20
N ARG A 45 -17.69 7.12 -13.90
CA ARG A 45 -16.44 6.66 -13.31
C ARG A 45 -16.35 5.14 -13.44
N LEU A 46 -15.28 4.62 -14.05
CA LEU A 46 -15.01 3.19 -14.12
C LEU A 46 -14.16 2.76 -12.92
N THR A 47 -14.81 2.10 -11.95
CA THR A 47 -14.13 1.41 -10.86
C THR A 47 -13.68 0.05 -11.36
N CYS A 48 -12.38 -0.17 -11.53
CA CYS A 48 -11.87 -1.41 -12.12
C CYS A 48 -11.87 -2.56 -11.10
N SER A 49 -12.92 -3.39 -11.10
CA SER A 49 -12.96 -4.66 -10.37
C SER A 49 -13.26 -5.80 -11.34
N LEU A 50 -12.22 -6.26 -12.02
CA LEU A 50 -12.27 -7.35 -13.00
C LEU A 50 -11.23 -8.43 -12.65
N GLN A 51 -11.66 -9.43 -11.89
CA GLN A 51 -10.92 -10.68 -11.69
C GLN A 51 -11.77 -11.88 -12.12
N ALA A 52 -12.00 -11.96 -13.43
CA ALA A 52 -12.40 -13.16 -14.17
C ALA A 52 -12.05 -12.97 -15.66
N ASP A 53 -12.06 -14.06 -16.43
CA ASP A 53 -12.08 -14.05 -17.91
C ASP A 53 -10.83 -13.59 -18.69
N PHE A 54 -9.64 -14.01 -18.23
CA PHE A 54 -8.46 -14.09 -19.10
C PHE A 54 -8.51 -15.22 -20.15
N LYS A 55 -9.63 -15.95 -20.28
CA LYS A 55 -9.80 -17.11 -21.17
C LYS A 55 -10.79 -16.93 -22.33
N ASP A 56 -11.62 -15.87 -22.37
CA ASP A 56 -12.56 -15.63 -23.50
C ASP A 56 -12.00 -14.72 -24.61
N LEU A 57 -10.82 -14.10 -24.40
CA LEU A 57 -10.19 -13.24 -25.41
C LEU A 57 -9.62 -14.03 -26.61
N ALA A 58 -9.39 -15.34 -26.46
CA ALA A 58 -8.84 -16.19 -27.52
C ALA A 58 -9.88 -16.66 -28.56
N GLN A 59 -11.19 -16.55 -28.28
CA GLN A 59 -12.25 -17.16 -29.09
C GLN A 59 -13.03 -16.15 -29.96
N LYS A 60 -12.79 -14.82 -29.82
CA LYS A 60 -13.55 -13.74 -30.48
C LYS A 60 -12.74 -12.87 -31.45
N CYS A 61 -11.73 -13.45 -32.12
CA CYS A 61 -11.04 -12.82 -33.25
C CYS A 61 -11.23 -13.59 -34.57
N ALA A 62 -12.42 -14.17 -34.78
CA ALA A 62 -12.86 -14.67 -36.08
C ALA A 62 -13.88 -13.71 -36.71
N ASN A 63 -13.64 -13.35 -37.98
CA ASN A 63 -14.48 -12.50 -38.86
C ASN A 63 -14.39 -10.96 -38.72
N ALA A 64 -13.30 -10.39 -39.24
CA ALA A 64 -13.37 -9.20 -40.10
C ALA A 64 -12.26 -9.26 -41.16
N ALA A 65 -12.60 -9.56 -42.42
CA ALA A 65 -11.62 -9.86 -43.47
C ALA A 65 -11.18 -8.61 -44.27
N LYS A 66 -9.99 -8.09 -43.92
CA LYS A 66 -9.02 -7.26 -44.70
C LYS A 66 -8.10 -6.65 -43.64
N VAL A 67 -6.86 -7.09 -43.48
CA VAL A 67 -5.79 -6.98 -44.48
C VAL A 67 -5.05 -8.31 -44.68
N ALA A 68 -5.30 -8.96 -45.83
CA ALA A 68 -4.41 -10.00 -46.36
C ALA A 68 -3.17 -9.31 -46.96
N GLY A 69 -2.23 -8.93 -46.10
CA GLY A 69 -1.03 -8.17 -46.47
C GLY A 69 0.08 -8.18 -45.41
N PHE A 70 -0.07 -8.98 -44.35
CA PHE A 70 0.87 -9.03 -43.22
C PHE A 70 1.66 -10.36 -43.12
N ALA A 71 1.57 -11.21 -44.14
CA ALA A 71 2.19 -12.54 -44.18
C ALA A 71 3.62 -12.59 -44.77
N LEU A 72 4.21 -11.43 -45.11
CA LEU A 72 5.60 -11.33 -45.59
C LEU A 72 6.49 -10.38 -44.77
N ALA A 73 5.98 -9.82 -43.67
CA ALA A 73 6.78 -9.06 -42.69
C ALA A 73 7.26 -9.93 -41.50
N THR A 74 6.86 -11.20 -41.47
CA THR A 74 7.17 -12.19 -40.43
C THR A 74 8.65 -12.64 -40.37
N SER A 75 9.51 -12.09 -41.23
CA SER A 75 10.96 -12.33 -41.23
C SER A 75 11.81 -11.15 -40.73
N ALA A 76 11.18 -10.02 -40.35
CA ALA A 76 11.89 -8.81 -39.94
C ALA A 76 11.75 -8.47 -38.45
N LEU A 77 10.73 -8.98 -37.75
CA LEU A 77 10.56 -8.75 -36.32
C LEU A 77 11.41 -9.73 -35.49
N VAL A 78 12.73 -9.61 -35.62
CA VAL A 78 13.66 -10.04 -34.56
C VAL A 78 13.38 -9.14 -33.37
N VAL A 79 12.43 -9.55 -32.52
CA VAL A 79 12.09 -8.88 -31.26
C VAL A 79 13.34 -8.90 -30.40
N SER A 80 14.09 -7.81 -30.47
CA SER A 80 15.31 -7.64 -29.69
C SER A 80 14.90 -7.62 -28.22
N LYS A 81 15.43 -8.57 -27.44
CA LYS A 81 15.31 -8.63 -25.96
C LYS A 81 16.10 -7.49 -25.27
N LYS A 82 16.16 -6.32 -25.91
CA LYS A 82 17.13 -5.27 -25.66
C LYS A 82 16.38 -3.96 -25.53
N PHE A 83 16.62 -3.25 -24.44
CA PHE A 83 16.13 -1.90 -24.22
C PHE A 83 16.56 -1.00 -25.39
N ALA A 84 15.59 -0.44 -26.11
CA ALA A 84 15.79 0.15 -27.44
C ALA A 84 15.57 1.68 -27.49
N PHE A 85 15.68 2.36 -26.36
CA PHE A 85 15.63 3.82 -26.29
C PHE A 85 16.99 4.43 -26.67
N LYS A 86 16.96 5.68 -27.14
CA LYS A 86 18.17 6.44 -27.44
C LYS A 86 18.75 7.03 -26.13
N PRO A 87 20.06 7.32 -26.06
CA PRO A 87 20.60 8.15 -24.99
C PRO A 87 19.90 9.52 -24.95
N GLY A 88 19.54 9.97 -23.75
CA GLY A 88 18.69 11.14 -23.56
C GLY A 88 18.10 11.22 -22.15
N LYS A 89 17.41 12.34 -21.87
CA LYS A 89 16.60 12.51 -20.67
C LYS A 89 15.14 12.29 -21.04
N TYR A 90 14.47 11.45 -20.26
CA TYR A 90 13.06 11.13 -20.34
C TYR A 90 12.41 11.41 -18.98
N ASN A 91 11.08 11.46 -18.94
CA ASN A 91 10.31 11.30 -17.72
C ASN A 91 9.61 9.95 -17.76
N MET A 92 9.80 9.16 -16.69
CA MET A 92 9.04 7.94 -16.49
C MET A 92 7.71 8.30 -15.85
N LYS A 93 6.62 7.83 -16.44
CA LYS A 93 5.24 8.04 -16.01
C LYS A 93 4.48 6.72 -15.94
N LYS A 94 3.40 6.71 -15.17
CA LYS A 94 2.57 5.51 -14.93
C LYS A 94 3.44 4.31 -14.56
N PHE A 95 4.51 4.55 -13.79
CA PHE A 95 5.36 3.47 -13.33
C PHE A 95 4.58 2.71 -12.27
N CYS A 96 4.28 1.45 -12.57
CA CYS A 96 3.52 0.57 -11.71
C CYS A 96 4.29 -0.72 -11.43
N LEU A 97 4.15 -1.22 -10.21
CA LEU A 97 4.77 -2.44 -9.74
C LEU A 97 3.68 -3.36 -9.19
N GLU A 98 3.50 -4.50 -9.83
CA GLU A 98 2.58 -5.56 -9.40
C GLU A 98 3.39 -6.75 -8.83
N PRO A 99 3.51 -6.85 -7.50
CA PRO A 99 3.97 -8.06 -6.82
C PRO A 99 3.19 -9.30 -7.24
N THR A 100 3.92 -10.35 -7.62
CA THR A 100 3.37 -11.69 -7.88
C THR A 100 3.69 -12.67 -6.76
N SER A 101 4.72 -12.40 -5.95
CA SER A 101 5.13 -13.22 -4.82
C SER A 101 5.63 -12.38 -3.64
N PHE A 102 5.21 -12.78 -2.45
CA PHE A 102 5.71 -12.26 -1.17
C PHE A 102 6.30 -13.43 -0.37
N THR A 103 7.60 -13.35 -0.10
CA THR A 103 8.31 -14.32 0.73
C THR A 103 8.95 -13.60 1.91
N VAL A 104 8.89 -14.19 3.10
CA VAL A 104 9.43 -13.59 4.32
C VAL A 104 10.50 -14.50 4.88
N LYS A 105 11.67 -13.94 5.17
CA LYS A 105 12.75 -14.65 5.82
C LYS A 105 12.39 -14.88 7.27
N ALA A 106 12.21 -16.14 7.61
CA ALA A 106 11.84 -16.58 8.95
C ALA A 106 12.68 -17.81 9.33
N GLU A 107 12.86 -18.03 10.62
CA GLU A 107 13.52 -19.23 11.13
C GLU A 107 12.79 -20.48 10.63
N GLY A 108 13.55 -21.50 10.23
CA GLY A 108 12.99 -22.74 9.74
C GLY A 108 12.21 -23.48 10.83
N VAL A 109 11.18 -24.22 10.43
CA VAL A 109 10.40 -25.10 11.34
C VAL A 109 11.31 -26.17 12.00
N ASN A 110 12.41 -26.51 11.34
CA ASN A 110 13.45 -27.39 11.87
C ASN A 110 14.41 -26.62 12.79
N LYS A 111 14.54 -27.08 14.04
CA LYS A 111 15.57 -26.60 14.96
C LYS A 111 16.95 -26.72 14.30
N ASN A 112 17.71 -25.63 14.29
CA ASN A 112 19.05 -25.45 13.69
C ASN A 112 19.10 -25.28 12.15
N ALA A 113 17.98 -25.10 11.44
CA ALA A 113 18.03 -24.65 10.04
C ALA A 113 18.35 -23.14 9.94
N PRO A 114 19.13 -22.68 8.95
CA PRO A 114 19.33 -21.25 8.71
C PRO A 114 18.00 -20.56 8.34
N PRO A 115 17.82 -19.25 8.62
CA PRO A 115 16.61 -18.53 8.22
C PRO A 115 16.50 -18.41 6.69
N GLU A 116 15.42 -18.97 6.14
CA GLU A 116 15.14 -19.00 4.70
C GLU A 116 13.88 -18.18 4.35
N PHE A 117 13.78 -17.76 3.09
CA PHE A 117 12.60 -17.08 2.57
C PHE A 117 11.45 -18.06 2.38
N GLN A 118 10.44 -17.97 3.25
CA GLN A 118 9.28 -18.85 3.23
C GLN A 118 8.12 -18.20 2.46
N ASN A 119 7.37 -19.02 1.71
CA ASN A 119 6.17 -18.59 1.01
C ASN A 119 5.09 -18.14 2.01
N THR A 120 4.39 -17.05 1.67
CA THR A 120 3.37 -16.47 2.56
C THR A 120 2.00 -16.38 1.89
N LYS A 121 0.95 -16.24 2.71
CA LYS A 121 -0.42 -16.00 2.24
C LYS A 121 -0.80 -14.53 2.44
N LEU A 122 -1.13 -13.83 1.37
CA LEU A 122 -1.60 -12.44 1.41
C LEU A 122 -2.93 -12.31 2.16
N MET A 123 -3.02 -11.35 3.10
CA MET A 123 -4.22 -11.08 3.91
C MET A 123 -4.98 -9.82 3.50
N THR A 124 -4.30 -8.82 2.94
CA THR A 124 -4.85 -7.47 2.68
C THR A 124 -5.67 -7.33 1.38
N ARG A 125 -5.85 -8.41 0.61
CA ARG A 125 -6.49 -8.41 -0.74
C ARG A 125 -5.67 -7.57 -1.74
N LEU A 126 -6.30 -7.12 -2.82
CA LEU A 126 -5.67 -6.42 -3.95
C LEU A 126 -5.36 -4.93 -3.64
N THR A 127 -4.52 -4.69 -2.62
CA THR A 127 -4.15 -3.34 -2.15
C THR A 127 -2.63 -3.15 -2.10
N TYR A 128 -1.87 -3.90 -2.90
CA TYR A 128 -0.41 -4.02 -2.82
C TYR A 128 0.34 -3.56 -4.06
N THR A 129 -0.37 -3.16 -5.12
CA THR A 129 0.23 -2.61 -6.34
C THR A 129 0.64 -1.15 -6.09
N LEU A 130 1.84 -0.78 -6.52
CA LEU A 130 2.26 0.62 -6.60
C LEU A 130 1.93 1.13 -8.01
N ASP A 131 1.44 2.36 -8.14
CA ASP A 131 0.91 2.86 -9.42
C ASP A 131 1.04 4.39 -9.53
N GLU A 132 0.87 4.91 -10.74
CA GLU A 132 0.97 6.34 -11.08
C GLU A 132 2.26 7.02 -10.58
N ILE A 133 3.35 6.26 -10.42
CA ILE A 133 4.65 6.81 -10.04
C ILE A 133 5.28 7.57 -11.21
N GLU A 134 5.83 8.74 -10.92
CA GLU A 134 6.54 9.60 -11.87
C GLU A 134 7.96 9.98 -11.40
N GLY A 135 8.86 10.24 -12.36
CA GLY A 135 10.20 10.74 -12.05
C GLY A 135 11.15 10.81 -13.27
N PRO A 136 12.25 11.57 -13.18
CA PRO A 136 13.23 11.67 -14.27
C PRO A 136 13.93 10.33 -14.51
N PHE A 137 14.12 10.02 -15.79
CA PHE A 137 14.76 8.80 -16.27
C PHE A 137 15.82 9.15 -17.32
N GLU A 138 17.09 8.93 -17.01
CA GLU A 138 18.22 9.26 -17.88
C GLU A 138 18.80 8.00 -18.51
N VAL A 139 18.94 7.99 -19.83
CA VAL A 139 19.66 6.97 -20.61
C VAL A 139 21.02 7.55 -21.00
N SER A 140 22.09 6.99 -20.46
CA SER A 140 23.46 7.42 -20.73
C SER A 140 24.00 6.85 -22.05
N PRO A 141 25.00 7.49 -22.69
CA PRO A 141 25.54 7.03 -23.98
C PRO A 141 26.22 5.65 -23.97
N ASP A 142 26.63 5.18 -22.79
CA ASP A 142 27.16 3.84 -22.52
C ASP A 142 26.07 2.76 -22.40
N GLY A 143 24.80 3.16 -22.47
CA GLY A 143 23.64 2.28 -22.27
C GLY A 143 23.28 2.03 -20.80
N ALA A 144 23.90 2.75 -19.85
CA ALA A 144 23.43 2.77 -18.47
C ALA A 144 22.12 3.58 -18.36
N VAL A 145 21.30 3.24 -17.36
CA VAL A 145 20.07 3.95 -17.02
C VAL A 145 20.11 4.42 -15.58
N LYS A 146 19.50 5.57 -15.33
CA LYS A 146 19.27 6.12 -14.00
C LYS A 146 17.82 6.58 -13.88
N PHE A 147 17.12 6.11 -12.86
CA PHE A 147 15.78 6.55 -12.50
C PHE A 147 15.80 7.15 -11.09
N GLU A 148 15.11 8.26 -10.89
CA GLU A 148 14.83 8.79 -9.56
C GLU A 148 13.31 8.92 -9.37
N GLU A 149 12.77 8.26 -8.35
CA GLU A 149 11.39 8.43 -7.92
C GLU A 149 11.17 9.85 -7.33
N LYS A 150 9.98 10.42 -7.53
CA LYS A 150 9.61 11.78 -7.08
C LYS A 150 8.21 11.89 -6.47
N ASP A 151 7.21 11.31 -7.12
CA ASP A 151 5.80 11.39 -6.71
C ASP A 151 5.00 10.18 -7.24
N GLY A 152 3.79 9.98 -6.69
CA GLY A 152 2.84 8.92 -7.06
C GLY A 152 2.44 8.02 -5.89
N ILE A 153 1.79 6.88 -6.18
CA ILE A 153 1.39 5.89 -5.17
C ILE A 153 2.56 4.92 -4.96
N ASP A 154 3.61 5.45 -4.33
CA ASP A 154 4.93 4.84 -4.09
C ASP A 154 5.02 4.00 -2.79
N TYR A 155 3.89 3.80 -2.09
CA TYR A 155 3.78 2.89 -0.96
C TYR A 155 2.41 2.21 -0.84
N ALA A 156 2.41 0.98 -0.31
CA ALA A 156 1.23 0.17 -0.04
C ALA A 156 1.37 -0.59 1.28
N ALA A 157 0.34 -0.53 2.13
CA ALA A 157 0.30 -1.29 3.38
C ALA A 157 -0.12 -2.75 3.11
N VAL A 158 0.79 -3.68 3.37
CA VAL A 158 0.59 -5.11 3.09
C VAL A 158 0.68 -5.90 4.39
N THR A 159 -0.10 -6.97 4.50
CA THR A 159 0.08 -7.97 5.55
C THR A 159 0.01 -9.35 4.94
N VAL A 160 1.02 -10.16 5.24
CA VAL A 160 1.09 -11.56 4.84
C VAL A 160 1.11 -12.47 6.07
N GLN A 161 0.73 -13.72 5.88
CA GLN A 161 0.72 -14.75 6.91
C GLN A 161 1.75 -15.84 6.57
N LEU A 162 2.66 -16.10 7.49
CA LEU A 162 3.63 -17.19 7.43
C LEU A 162 2.94 -18.55 7.71
N PRO A 163 3.51 -19.68 7.26
CA PRO A 163 3.14 -20.99 7.79
C PRO A 163 3.33 -21.01 9.32
N GLY A 164 2.41 -21.61 10.05
CA GLY A 164 2.32 -21.47 11.51
C GLY A 164 1.43 -20.32 11.99
N GLY A 165 0.99 -19.43 11.09
CA GLY A 165 -0.10 -18.48 11.34
C GLY A 165 0.32 -17.09 11.80
N GLU A 166 1.62 -16.85 12.03
CA GLU A 166 2.15 -15.52 12.32
C GLU A 166 1.84 -14.55 11.17
N ARG A 167 1.42 -13.32 11.50
CA ARG A 167 1.17 -12.26 10.53
C ARG A 167 2.30 -11.25 10.55
N VAL A 168 2.86 -10.98 9.38
CA VAL A 168 3.94 -10.02 9.17
C VAL A 168 3.38 -8.85 8.35
N PRO A 169 3.05 -7.71 9.00
CA PRO A 169 2.76 -6.47 8.31
C PRO A 169 4.06 -5.83 7.80
N PHE A 170 3.98 -5.15 6.65
CA PHE A 170 5.07 -4.36 6.10
C PHE A 170 4.53 -3.30 5.13
N LEU A 171 5.33 -2.28 4.87
CA LEU A 171 5.01 -1.21 3.92
C LEU A 171 5.77 -1.47 2.61
N PHE A 172 5.15 -2.11 1.61
CA PHE A 172 5.79 -2.22 0.30
C PHE A 172 5.95 -0.82 -0.27
N THR A 173 7.17 -0.43 -0.65
CA THR A 173 7.44 0.95 -1.06
C THR A 173 8.66 1.02 -1.97
N ILE A 174 8.78 2.13 -2.69
CA ILE A 174 10.01 2.54 -3.40
C ILE A 174 10.35 4.02 -3.14
N LYS A 175 9.94 4.57 -1.98
CA LYS A 175 10.14 5.97 -1.59
C LYS A 175 11.58 6.43 -1.75
N GLN A 176 11.79 7.55 -2.43
CA GLN A 176 13.08 8.16 -2.69
C GLN A 176 14.07 7.21 -3.41
N LEU A 177 13.55 6.26 -4.22
CA LEU A 177 14.38 5.34 -4.98
C LEU A 177 15.28 6.09 -5.96
N VAL A 178 16.58 5.82 -5.89
CA VAL A 178 17.56 6.19 -6.93
C VAL A 178 18.11 4.89 -7.52
N ALA A 179 17.48 4.41 -8.59
CA ALA A 179 17.91 3.20 -9.29
C ALA A 179 18.93 3.54 -10.38
N SER A 180 20.04 2.79 -10.45
CA SER A 180 21.10 2.96 -11.44
C SER A 180 21.65 1.61 -11.90
N GLY A 181 22.12 1.53 -13.15
CA GLY A 181 22.76 0.32 -13.67
C GLY A 181 22.49 0.13 -15.17
N LYS A 182 22.42 -1.13 -15.62
CA LYS A 182 22.07 -1.46 -17.01
C LYS A 182 20.59 -1.83 -17.11
N PRO A 183 19.90 -1.63 -18.24
CA PRO A 183 18.50 -2.03 -18.40
C PRO A 183 18.21 -3.51 -18.05
N GLU A 184 19.18 -4.40 -18.22
CA GLU A 184 19.11 -5.82 -17.87
C GLU A 184 19.05 -6.05 -16.34
N SER A 185 19.64 -5.17 -15.54
CA SER A 185 19.68 -5.18 -14.09
C SER A 185 20.16 -3.80 -13.60
N PHE A 186 19.22 -2.92 -13.27
CA PHE A 186 19.46 -1.63 -12.64
C PHE A 186 18.75 -1.61 -11.30
N GLY A 187 19.37 -1.01 -10.28
CA GLY A 187 18.87 -1.14 -8.93
C GLY A 187 19.34 -0.01 -8.03
N GLY A 188 18.73 0.08 -6.86
CA GLY A 188 18.95 1.19 -5.95
C GLY A 188 18.51 0.88 -4.54
N GLU A 189 18.91 1.77 -3.64
CA GLU A 189 18.37 1.83 -2.29
C GLU A 189 17.16 2.77 -2.27
N PHE A 190 16.22 2.50 -1.37
CA PHE A 190 15.02 3.30 -1.17
C PHE A 190 14.66 3.36 0.32
N LEU A 191 13.93 4.40 0.71
CA LEU A 191 13.47 4.62 2.07
C LEU A 191 12.30 3.68 2.40
N VAL A 192 12.36 3.05 3.56
CA VAL A 192 11.24 2.29 4.16
C VAL A 192 10.80 3.01 5.42
N PRO A 193 9.79 3.89 5.37
CA PRO A 193 9.21 4.51 6.55
C PRO A 193 8.69 3.46 7.54
N SER A 194 8.57 3.85 8.82
CA SER A 194 7.84 3.03 9.79
C SER A 194 6.42 2.76 9.29
N TYR A 195 5.99 1.50 9.36
CA TYR A 195 4.63 1.07 8.99
C TYR A 195 3.53 1.77 9.81
N ARG A 196 3.89 2.31 10.98
CA ARG A 196 3.04 3.12 11.84
C ARG A 196 3.58 4.55 11.92
N GLY A 197 2.72 5.54 11.66
CA GLY A 197 3.05 6.95 11.86
C GLY A 197 3.25 7.30 13.34
N SER A 198 3.90 8.44 13.62
CA SER A 198 4.26 8.84 14.99
C SER A 198 3.09 9.08 15.93
N SER A 199 1.94 9.46 15.40
CA SER A 199 0.67 9.63 16.13
C SER A 199 -0.15 8.34 16.27
N PHE A 200 0.37 7.19 15.85
CA PHE A 200 -0.29 5.90 16.07
C PHE A 200 -0.30 5.57 17.57
N LEU A 201 -1.49 5.27 18.09
CA LEU A 201 -1.68 4.85 19.48
C LEU A 201 -1.80 3.33 19.55
N ASP A 202 -1.00 2.73 20.43
CA ASP A 202 -1.14 1.31 20.76
C ASP A 202 -2.38 1.05 21.65
N PRO A 203 -2.75 -0.22 21.94
CA PRO A 203 -3.93 -0.54 22.76
C PRO A 203 -3.88 -0.05 24.22
N LYS A 204 -2.76 0.53 24.68
CA LYS A 204 -2.60 1.19 25.99
C LYS A 204 -2.63 2.72 25.87
N GLY A 205 -2.85 3.25 24.68
CA GLY A 205 -2.84 4.69 24.40
C GLY A 205 -1.43 5.26 24.30
N ARG A 206 -0.38 4.43 24.16
CA ARG A 206 1.01 4.90 24.01
C ARG A 206 1.34 5.15 22.54
N GLY A 207 2.04 6.24 22.25
CA GLY A 207 2.43 6.66 20.89
C GLY A 207 3.73 7.46 20.91
N GLY A 208 4.23 7.85 19.72
CA GLY A 208 5.52 8.55 19.61
C GLY A 208 5.41 10.06 19.75
N SER A 209 4.45 10.69 19.06
CA SER A 209 4.21 12.15 19.12
C SER A 209 2.96 12.54 19.93
N THR A 210 2.07 11.56 20.17
CA THR A 210 0.83 11.74 20.92
C THR A 210 0.54 10.46 21.72
N GLY A 211 -0.08 10.58 22.89
CA GLY A 211 -0.41 9.45 23.76
C GLY A 211 0.38 9.48 25.06
N TYR A 212 0.32 8.38 25.81
CA TYR A 212 1.14 8.15 26.99
C TYR A 212 2.55 7.68 26.61
N ASP A 213 3.54 7.99 27.44
CA ASP A 213 4.91 7.50 27.36
C ASP A 213 5.12 6.19 28.13
N ASN A 214 4.25 5.87 29.09
CA ASN A 214 4.33 4.67 29.92
C ASN A 214 3.03 3.84 29.98
N ALA A 215 3.09 2.66 30.61
CA ALA A 215 1.93 1.79 30.76
C ALA A 215 1.07 2.17 31.99
N VAL A 216 0.33 3.28 31.88
CA VAL A 216 -0.55 3.87 32.92
C VAL A 216 -1.50 2.92 33.65
N ALA A 217 -1.80 1.74 33.08
CA ALA A 217 -2.62 0.71 33.70
C ALA A 217 -1.90 -0.07 34.83
N LEU A 218 -0.59 0.09 35.01
CA LEU A 218 0.24 -0.59 36.01
C LEU A 218 0.97 0.40 36.96
N PRO A 219 0.23 1.21 37.75
CA PRO A 219 0.84 2.24 38.60
C PRO A 219 1.58 1.69 39.83
N ALA A 220 1.31 0.45 40.23
CA ALA A 220 1.88 -0.13 41.45
C ALA A 220 3.36 -0.45 41.28
N GLY A 221 4.21 0.17 42.11
CA GLY A 221 5.65 -0.11 42.19
C GLY A 221 6.46 0.32 40.96
N GLY A 222 5.96 1.26 40.15
CA GLY A 222 6.65 1.73 38.95
C GLY A 222 6.68 0.72 37.80
N ARG A 223 5.88 -0.34 37.84
CA ARG A 223 5.80 -1.36 36.78
C ARG A 223 5.49 -0.80 35.39
N GLY A 224 4.73 0.31 35.32
CA GLY A 224 4.48 0.99 34.05
C GLY A 224 5.74 1.54 33.36
N ASP A 225 6.82 1.75 34.13
CA ASP A 225 8.09 2.40 33.77
C ASP A 225 9.28 1.41 33.83
N GLU A 226 9.03 0.11 33.97
CA GLU A 226 10.07 -0.91 34.16
C GLU A 226 10.95 -1.12 32.92
N GLU A 227 12.22 -1.50 33.12
CA GLU A 227 13.21 -1.63 32.04
C GLU A 227 12.80 -2.63 30.94
N GLU A 228 12.00 -3.64 31.30
CA GLU A 228 11.46 -4.63 30.36
C GLU A 228 10.48 -4.01 29.34
N LEU A 229 9.73 -2.96 29.74
CA LEU A 229 8.74 -2.28 28.90
C LEU A 229 9.31 -1.10 28.10
N VAL A 230 10.61 -0.81 28.20
CA VAL A 230 11.23 0.36 27.54
C VAL A 230 11.02 0.35 26.03
N LYS A 231 11.02 -0.84 25.39
CA LYS A 231 10.79 -0.98 23.94
C LYS A 231 9.35 -0.70 23.54
N GLU A 232 8.40 -1.04 24.40
CA GLU A 232 6.97 -0.81 24.17
C GLU A 232 6.52 0.58 24.62
N ASN A 233 7.24 1.22 25.54
CA ASN A 233 7.03 2.58 26.03
C ASN A 233 7.63 3.61 25.05
N ILE A 234 8.93 3.51 24.75
CA ILE A 234 9.62 4.43 23.84
C ILE A 234 9.34 4.03 22.38
N LYS A 235 8.27 4.58 21.81
CA LYS A 235 7.89 4.35 20.41
C LYS A 235 8.92 4.97 19.46
N ASN A 236 9.59 4.12 18.68
CA ASN A 236 10.55 4.53 17.67
C ASN A 236 9.94 4.46 16.25
N THR A 237 9.92 5.60 15.56
CA THR A 237 9.38 5.74 14.19
C THR A 237 10.47 5.83 13.12
N ALA A 238 11.71 5.47 13.44
CA ALA A 238 12.83 5.53 12.50
C ALA A 238 12.54 4.76 11.21
N SER A 239 12.86 5.38 10.08
CA SER A 239 12.86 4.72 8.77
C SER A 239 14.05 3.78 8.64
N SER A 240 13.88 2.72 7.87
CA SER A 240 14.93 1.81 7.42
C SER A 240 15.20 1.99 5.92
N THR A 241 16.10 1.18 5.36
CA THR A 241 16.44 1.18 3.93
C THR A 241 16.09 -0.17 3.31
N GLY A 242 15.47 -0.15 2.13
CA GLY A 242 15.25 -1.32 1.27
C GLY A 242 16.14 -1.28 0.03
N LYS A 243 16.23 -2.40 -0.70
CA LYS A 243 16.99 -2.52 -1.96
C LYS A 243 16.14 -3.16 -3.03
N ILE A 244 16.08 -2.57 -4.22
CA ILE A 244 15.34 -3.10 -5.37
C ILE A 244 16.24 -3.25 -6.58
N THR A 245 16.03 -4.34 -7.33
CA THR A 245 16.59 -4.59 -8.64
C THR A 245 15.46 -4.68 -9.66
N LEU A 246 15.58 -3.92 -10.74
CA LEU A 246 14.66 -3.82 -11.86
C LEU A 246 15.36 -4.38 -13.11
N SER A 247 14.66 -5.21 -13.88
CA SER A 247 15.15 -5.77 -15.14
C SER A 247 14.13 -5.55 -16.26
N VAL A 248 14.50 -4.79 -17.29
CA VAL A 248 13.70 -4.62 -18.50
C VAL A 248 13.61 -5.95 -19.25
N THR A 249 12.41 -6.37 -19.62
CA THR A 249 12.18 -7.57 -20.45
C THR A 249 11.80 -7.23 -21.88
N LYS A 250 11.00 -6.16 -22.08
CA LYS A 250 10.61 -5.65 -23.39
C LYS A 250 10.46 -4.13 -23.34
N SER A 251 10.68 -3.48 -24.47
CA SER A 251 10.48 -2.06 -24.69
C SER A 251 9.85 -1.81 -26.06
N LYS A 252 8.96 -0.83 -26.17
CA LYS A 252 8.38 -0.35 -27.42
C LYS A 252 8.66 1.16 -27.57
N PRO A 253 9.75 1.55 -28.25
CA PRO A 253 10.15 2.95 -28.38
C PRO A 253 9.13 3.86 -29.08
N GLU A 254 8.21 3.30 -29.87
CA GLU A 254 7.15 4.06 -30.57
C GLU A 254 6.10 4.66 -29.63
N SER A 255 5.83 4.01 -28.49
CA SER A 255 4.81 4.41 -27.51
C SER A 255 5.42 4.83 -26.16
N GLY A 256 6.73 4.71 -26.00
CA GLY A 256 7.44 4.92 -24.73
C GLY A 256 7.32 3.74 -23.75
N GLU A 257 6.59 2.68 -24.10
CA GLU A 257 6.22 1.61 -23.16
C GLU A 257 7.41 0.70 -22.81
N VAL A 258 7.60 0.43 -21.52
CA VAL A 258 8.61 -0.48 -20.97
C VAL A 258 7.95 -1.45 -20.01
N ILE A 259 8.33 -2.73 -20.07
CA ILE A 259 7.84 -3.75 -19.15
C ILE A 259 9.02 -4.62 -18.67
N GLY A 260 9.01 -4.97 -17.40
CA GLY A 260 10.08 -5.70 -16.76
C GLY A 260 9.64 -6.57 -15.60
N VAL A 261 10.63 -7.17 -14.94
CA VAL A 261 10.49 -7.88 -13.67
C VAL A 261 11.28 -7.15 -12.59
N PHE A 262 10.88 -7.32 -11.33
CA PHE A 262 11.60 -6.77 -10.19
C PHE A 262 11.78 -7.79 -9.07
N GLU A 263 12.85 -7.59 -8.30
CA GLU A 263 13.04 -8.18 -6.97
C GLU A 263 13.40 -7.06 -5.99
N SER A 264 12.62 -6.92 -4.94
CA SER A 264 12.85 -5.99 -3.84
C SER A 264 13.06 -6.76 -2.54
N ILE A 265 14.00 -6.31 -1.71
CA ILE A 265 14.25 -6.81 -0.36
C ILE A 265 14.18 -5.63 0.60
N GLN A 266 13.27 -5.70 1.57
CA GLN A 266 13.02 -4.63 2.54
C GLN A 266 12.58 -5.18 3.91
N PRO A 267 12.83 -4.45 5.00
CA PRO A 267 12.34 -4.83 6.33
C PRO A 267 10.81 -4.77 6.45
N SER A 268 10.29 -5.55 7.40
CA SER A 268 8.90 -5.52 7.85
C SER A 268 8.61 -4.39 8.85
N ASP A 269 7.36 -4.31 9.31
CA ASP A 269 6.99 -3.55 10.50
C ASP A 269 7.85 -3.94 11.72
N THR A 270 8.14 -2.94 12.56
CA THR A 270 8.86 -3.05 13.84
C THR A 270 7.94 -2.86 15.04
N ASP A 271 6.65 -2.62 14.84
CA ASP A 271 5.67 -2.28 15.88
C ASP A 271 6.15 -1.06 16.71
N LEU A 272 6.54 0.00 15.99
CA LEU A 272 7.17 1.21 16.55
C LEU A 272 8.43 0.91 17.37
N GLY A 273 9.28 0.01 16.88
CA GLY A 273 10.56 -0.36 17.51
C GLY A 273 10.49 -1.46 18.58
N ALA A 274 9.29 -1.95 18.93
CA ALA A 274 9.13 -3.03 19.90
C ALA A 274 9.64 -4.40 19.39
N LYS A 275 9.63 -4.61 18.06
CA LYS A 275 9.95 -5.89 17.41
C LYS A 275 11.08 -5.75 16.40
N VAL A 276 11.86 -6.81 16.26
CA VAL A 276 12.88 -6.93 15.21
C VAL A 276 12.18 -7.12 13.85
N PRO A 277 12.50 -6.31 12.83
CA PRO A 277 11.90 -6.48 11.51
C PRO A 277 12.43 -7.75 10.82
N LYS A 278 11.58 -8.41 10.03
CA LYS A 278 11.98 -9.53 9.16
C LYS A 278 12.32 -9.02 7.76
N ASP A 279 13.25 -9.69 7.08
CA ASP A 279 13.51 -9.42 5.66
C ASP A 279 12.33 -9.94 4.82
N VAL A 280 11.67 -9.04 4.07
CA VAL A 280 10.62 -9.38 3.11
C VAL A 280 11.20 -9.28 1.71
N LYS A 281 11.18 -10.39 0.96
CA LYS A 281 11.49 -10.43 -0.47
C LYS A 281 10.20 -10.41 -1.27
N ILE A 282 10.13 -9.43 -2.17
CA ILE A 282 8.97 -9.11 -3.00
C ILE A 282 9.42 -9.26 -4.45
N GLN A 283 8.76 -10.14 -5.20
CA GLN A 283 9.03 -10.35 -6.62
C GLN A 283 7.77 -10.05 -7.42
N GLY A 284 7.94 -9.49 -8.61
CA GLY A 284 6.80 -9.10 -9.44
C GLY A 284 7.16 -8.62 -10.84
N ILE A 285 6.15 -8.09 -11.51
CA ILE A 285 6.28 -7.42 -12.81
C ILE A 285 6.12 -5.92 -12.62
N TRP A 286 6.73 -5.14 -13.50
CA TRP A 286 6.53 -3.69 -13.53
C TRP A 286 6.36 -3.20 -14.96
N TYR A 287 5.63 -2.10 -15.09
CA TYR A 287 5.40 -1.41 -16.35
C TYR A 287 5.66 0.09 -16.16
N ALA A 288 6.12 0.77 -17.21
CA ALA A 288 6.25 2.22 -17.24
C ALA A 288 6.08 2.77 -18.66
N GLN A 289 5.84 4.07 -18.76
CA GLN A 289 5.86 4.83 -20.01
C GLN A 289 6.94 5.91 -19.93
N LEU A 290 7.86 5.96 -20.90
CA LEU A 290 8.90 6.98 -21.02
C LEU A 290 8.48 8.05 -22.03
N GLU A 291 8.53 9.31 -21.62
CA GLU A 291 8.26 10.52 -22.44
C GLU A 291 9.48 11.43 -22.55
#